data_AF-A0A1T4PUW8-F1
#
_entry.id   AF-A0A1T4PUW8-F1
#
_cell.length_a   1.000
_cell.length_b   1.000
_cell.length_c   1.000
_cell.angle_alpha   90.00
_cell.angle_beta   90.00
_cell.angle_gamma   90.00
#
_symmetry.space_group_name_H-M   'P 1'
#
loop_
_entity.id
_entity.type
_entity.pdbx_description
1 polymer ?
#
loop_
_entity_poly.entity_id
_entity_poly.type
_entity_poly.pdbx_seq_one_letter_code
_entity_poly.pdbx_strand_id
1 'polypeptide(L)'
;MANQNLSNAKNAKNDEFYTQYADIQKEMNAYLDYNPDVFRGKTILLPCDDPEWSNFTKFFAQNFERFGLKKLISTSYAPNSKKYKYGYQPSLFETQAPQFDLNKTQTHGKIFILEKDKSGDGKIDVEDLEWKYLEGDGDFRSQEVTELRDESDFIITNPPFSLFREFLAWIIDARKQFAVIGNMNAITYKETFPLIKNNELWLGASNFNQGMYFRVPRDFVYANTYKFEREQNGIKVNRVPGVCWFTNIEHGRRHQPLPLMTMADNIKFSKHKGIKGKEYQRYDNYNAIEIPFTDSIPSDYEGIMGVPISFLDKYCPEQFEIIWQASGNTRASAPDNILKRLSYSVHKDDRGGCTIVKGKRTYGRILIKKR
;
A
#
# COMPACT_ATOMS: atom_id res chain seq x y z
N MET A 1 -8.85 -24.76 -19.33
CA MET A 1 -7.47 -24.29 -19.60
C MET A 1 -7.28 -22.76 -19.44
N ALA A 2 -8.11 -22.04 -18.67
CA ALA A 2 -7.94 -20.59 -18.42
C ALA A 2 -7.33 -20.26 -17.03
N ASN A 3 -7.24 -21.25 -16.13
CA ASN A 3 -6.78 -21.06 -14.74
C ASN A 3 -5.27 -21.27 -14.53
N GLN A 4 -4.56 -21.93 -15.46
CA GLN A 4 -3.11 -22.12 -15.35
C GLN A 4 -2.32 -20.84 -15.67
N ASN A 5 -2.81 -20.01 -16.61
CA ASN A 5 -2.12 -18.76 -16.97
C ASN A 5 -2.24 -17.66 -15.88
N LEU A 6 -3.36 -17.65 -15.13
CA LEU A 6 -3.52 -16.78 -13.94
C LEU A 6 -2.67 -17.26 -12.75
N SER A 7 -2.43 -18.57 -12.63
CA SER A 7 -1.55 -19.16 -11.63
C SER A 7 -0.07 -18.86 -11.93
N ASN A 8 0.34 -18.93 -13.19
CA ASN A 8 1.71 -18.62 -13.59
C ASN A 8 2.02 -17.12 -13.48
N ALA A 9 1.03 -16.24 -13.74
CA ALA A 9 1.15 -14.81 -13.46
C ALA A 9 1.14 -14.49 -11.95
N LYS A 10 0.56 -15.35 -11.11
CA LYS A 10 0.66 -15.25 -9.64
C LYS A 10 2.04 -15.63 -9.11
N ASN A 11 2.77 -16.51 -9.80
CA ASN A 11 4.11 -16.96 -9.42
C ASN A 11 5.22 -15.97 -9.81
N ALA A 12 4.96 -15.07 -10.77
CA ALA A 12 5.88 -14.00 -11.18
C ALA A 12 5.79 -12.74 -10.30
N LYS A 13 5.35 -12.88 -9.04
CA LYS A 13 5.42 -11.82 -8.04
C LYS A 13 6.81 -11.83 -7.43
N ASN A 14 7.74 -11.12 -8.06
CA ASN A 14 9.10 -11.01 -7.57
C ASN A 14 9.11 -10.15 -6.31
N ASP A 15 9.57 -10.73 -5.20
CA ASP A 15 9.71 -10.03 -3.91
C ASP A 15 10.93 -9.07 -3.90
N GLU A 16 11.56 -8.79 -5.05
CA GLU A 16 12.76 -7.93 -5.21
C GLU A 16 12.52 -6.71 -6.11
N PHE A 17 11.28 -6.25 -6.17
CA PHE A 17 10.94 -5.03 -6.90
C PHE A 17 11.45 -3.79 -6.14
N TYR A 18 12.48 -3.15 -6.68
CA TYR A 18 12.99 -1.91 -6.08
C TYR A 18 12.09 -0.74 -6.48
N THR A 19 11.49 -0.12 -5.46
CA THR A 19 10.67 1.09 -5.61
C THR A 19 11.53 2.24 -6.12
N GLN A 20 10.97 3.09 -6.99
CA GLN A 20 11.69 4.25 -7.50
C GLN A 20 11.77 5.36 -6.45
N TYR A 21 12.89 6.08 -6.45
CA TYR A 21 13.10 7.25 -5.60
C TYR A 21 11.98 8.30 -5.76
N ALA A 22 11.58 8.59 -7.01
CA ALA A 22 10.55 9.59 -7.30
C ALA A 22 9.17 9.21 -6.72
N ASP A 23 8.83 7.92 -6.68
CA ASP A 23 7.59 7.44 -6.08
C ASP A 23 7.59 7.60 -4.56
N ILE A 24 8.72 7.28 -3.92
CA ILE A 24 8.92 7.46 -2.46
C ILE A 24 8.85 8.96 -2.13
N GLN A 25 9.61 9.79 -2.84
CA GLN A 25 9.65 11.23 -2.65
C GLN A 25 8.27 11.86 -2.78
N LYS A 26 7.51 11.49 -3.81
CA LYS A 26 6.15 11.99 -4.03
C LYS A 26 5.21 11.64 -2.88
N GLU A 27 5.27 10.41 -2.38
CA GLU A 27 4.43 9.99 -1.25
C GLU A 27 4.83 10.70 0.05
N MET A 28 6.12 10.70 0.39
CA MET A 28 6.61 11.31 1.64
C MET A 28 6.39 12.82 1.66
N ASN A 29 6.54 13.51 0.53
CA ASN A 29 6.24 14.93 0.42
C ASN A 29 4.77 15.22 0.71
N ALA A 30 3.83 14.33 0.33
CA ALA A 30 2.41 14.56 0.63
C ALA A 30 2.10 14.51 2.14
N TYR A 31 2.86 13.73 2.92
CA TYR A 31 2.77 13.74 4.38
C TYR A 31 3.39 15.01 4.97
N LEU A 32 4.55 15.44 4.46
CA LEU A 32 5.24 16.66 4.88
C LEU A 32 4.44 17.94 4.54
N ASP A 33 3.77 17.96 3.39
CA ASP A 33 2.91 19.07 2.97
C ASP A 33 1.72 19.23 3.93
N TYR A 34 1.26 18.13 4.55
CA TYR A 34 0.20 18.15 5.55
C TYR A 34 0.73 18.51 6.95
N ASN A 35 1.86 17.93 7.34
CA ASN A 35 2.55 18.22 8.60
C ASN A 35 4.07 18.28 8.36
N PRO A 36 4.67 19.48 8.31
CA PRO A 36 6.11 19.64 8.06
C PRO A 36 7.02 18.96 9.10
N ASP A 37 6.51 18.69 10.30
CA ASP A 37 7.25 18.09 11.41
C ASP A 37 6.89 16.61 11.63
N VAL A 38 6.18 15.96 10.71
CA VAL A 38 5.71 14.58 10.84
C VAL A 38 6.83 13.58 11.20
N PHE A 39 8.04 13.81 10.70
CA PHE A 39 9.22 12.95 10.97
C PHE A 39 10.22 13.56 11.97
N ARG A 40 9.98 14.77 12.49
CA ARG A 40 10.96 15.46 13.35
C ARG A 40 11.14 14.72 14.68
N GLY A 41 12.40 14.43 15.01
CA GLY A 41 12.81 13.72 16.21
C GLY A 41 12.38 12.25 16.23
N LYS A 42 12.00 11.68 15.07
CA LYS A 42 11.46 10.32 14.95
C LYS A 42 12.53 9.32 14.53
N THR A 43 12.32 8.07 14.98
CA THR A 43 13.05 6.91 14.50
C THR A 43 12.26 6.22 13.40
N ILE A 44 12.87 6.01 12.23
CA ILE A 44 12.25 5.32 11.10
C ILE A 44 12.93 3.96 10.89
N LEU A 45 12.13 2.89 10.84
CA LEU A 45 12.54 1.56 10.43
C LEU A 45 12.11 1.27 8.99
N LEU A 46 13.06 0.85 8.17
CA LEU A 46 12.90 0.44 6.78
C LEU A 46 13.26 -1.05 6.67
N PRO A 47 12.37 -1.97 7.09
CA PRO A 47 12.68 -3.39 7.07
C PRO A 47 12.55 -3.95 5.65
N CYS A 48 13.24 -5.05 5.36
CA CYS A 48 13.24 -5.70 4.05
C CYS A 48 13.88 -4.87 2.92
N ASP A 49 14.50 -3.74 3.24
CA ASP A 49 15.13 -2.83 2.30
C ASP A 49 16.64 -3.06 2.34
N ASP A 50 17.18 -3.69 1.29
CA ASP A 50 18.62 -3.85 1.11
C ASP A 50 19.28 -2.48 0.94
N PRO A 51 20.01 -1.93 1.94
CA PRO A 51 20.34 -0.51 1.97
C PRO A 51 21.34 -0.07 0.90
N GLU A 52 22.11 -1.01 0.36
CA GLU A 52 23.00 -0.76 -0.78
C GLU A 52 22.21 -0.44 -2.08
N TRP A 53 20.96 -0.88 -2.15
CA TRP A 53 20.16 -0.85 -3.37
C TRP A 53 18.79 -0.17 -3.20
N SER A 54 18.32 0.00 -1.96
CA SER A 54 17.00 0.53 -1.64
C SER A 54 16.97 2.05 -1.75
N ASN A 55 16.02 2.52 -2.56
CA ASN A 55 15.73 3.95 -2.61
C ASN A 55 15.04 4.47 -1.35
N PHE A 56 14.50 3.61 -0.47
CA PHE A 56 13.98 4.06 0.83
C PHE A 56 15.12 4.53 1.73
N THR A 57 16.13 3.66 1.93
CA THR A 57 17.32 4.02 2.72
C THR A 57 17.98 5.27 2.15
N LYS A 58 18.23 5.27 0.82
CA LYS A 58 18.83 6.43 0.15
C LYS A 58 18.02 7.70 0.35
N PHE A 59 16.70 7.66 0.20
CA PHE A 59 15.84 8.83 0.34
C PHE A 59 15.89 9.41 1.75
N PHE A 60 15.73 8.57 2.79
CA PHE A 60 15.71 9.04 4.16
C PHE A 60 17.09 9.46 4.67
N ALA A 61 18.16 8.76 4.29
CA ALA A 61 19.53 9.15 4.64
C ALA A 61 19.90 10.50 4.00
N GLN A 62 19.61 10.72 2.72
CA GLN A 62 19.87 12.00 2.05
C GLN A 62 19.05 13.19 2.60
N ASN A 63 17.92 12.92 3.26
CA ASN A 63 17.06 13.94 3.84
C ASN A 63 17.06 13.90 5.37
N PHE A 64 18.03 13.22 5.99
CA PHE A 64 18.03 12.95 7.44
C PHE A 64 17.94 14.24 8.26
N GLU A 65 18.84 15.18 8.01
CA GLU A 65 18.85 16.48 8.69
C GLU A 65 17.65 17.34 8.30
N ARG A 66 17.28 17.34 7.02
CA ARG A 66 16.15 18.12 6.50
C ARG A 66 14.84 17.73 7.18
N PHE A 67 14.64 16.45 7.43
CA PHE A 67 13.47 15.92 8.15
C PHE A 67 13.65 15.98 9.67
N GLY A 68 14.86 16.29 10.15
CA GLY A 68 15.20 16.32 11.56
C GLY A 68 15.03 14.95 12.21
N LEU A 69 15.39 13.87 11.52
CA LEU A 69 15.28 12.52 12.04
C LEU A 69 16.17 12.33 13.27
N LYS A 70 15.72 11.47 14.20
CA LYS A 70 16.54 11.05 15.33
C LYS A 70 17.45 9.88 14.95
N LYS A 71 16.89 8.91 14.22
CA LYS A 71 17.54 7.65 13.87
C LYS A 71 16.88 7.05 12.64
N LEU A 72 17.69 6.51 11.73
CA LEU A 72 17.24 5.71 10.60
C LEU A 72 17.82 4.31 10.72
N ILE A 73 16.96 3.30 10.61
CA ILE A 73 17.32 1.89 10.69
C ILE A 73 16.83 1.23 9.41
N SER A 74 17.71 0.56 8.70
CA SER A 74 17.32 -0.26 7.56
C SER A 74 17.80 -1.68 7.77
N THR A 75 16.93 -2.67 7.54
CA THR A 75 17.29 -4.09 7.63
C THR A 75 17.03 -4.80 6.32
N SER A 76 17.88 -5.79 6.01
CA SER A 76 17.76 -6.61 4.82
C SER A 76 17.65 -8.08 5.16
N TYR A 77 16.89 -8.82 4.35
CA TYR A 77 16.95 -10.27 4.34
C TYR A 77 18.33 -10.76 3.90
N ALA A 78 18.78 -11.86 4.50
CA ALA A 78 19.89 -12.65 4.00
C ALA A 78 19.62 -13.10 2.56
N PRO A 79 20.64 -13.13 1.68
CA PRO A 79 20.49 -13.67 0.32
C PRO A 79 19.88 -15.08 0.29
N ASN A 80 20.22 -15.94 1.26
CA ASN A 80 19.67 -17.29 1.38
C ASN A 80 18.21 -17.35 1.87
N SER A 81 17.65 -16.27 2.39
CA SER A 81 16.23 -16.19 2.77
C SER A 81 15.36 -15.51 1.71
N LYS A 82 15.96 -14.80 0.74
CA LYS A 82 15.23 -14.27 -0.41
C LYS A 82 14.63 -15.41 -1.24
N LYS A 83 13.34 -15.30 -1.59
CA LYS A 83 12.61 -16.34 -2.32
C LYS A 83 13.19 -16.62 -3.70
N TYR A 84 13.73 -15.59 -4.35
CA TYR A 84 14.44 -15.74 -5.62
C TYR A 84 15.94 -15.73 -5.38
N LYS A 85 16.64 -16.68 -5.99
CA LYS A 85 18.10 -16.78 -5.92
C LYS A 85 18.68 -16.19 -7.18
N TYR A 86 19.08 -14.92 -7.11
CA TYR A 86 19.98 -14.35 -8.11
C TYR A 86 21.42 -14.62 -7.68
N GLY A 87 22.37 -14.55 -8.62
CA GLY A 87 23.80 -14.64 -8.33
C GLY A 87 24.25 -13.45 -7.48
N TYR A 88 23.99 -13.51 -6.18
CA TYR A 88 24.41 -12.48 -5.23
C TYR A 88 25.93 -12.32 -5.30
N GLN A 89 26.35 -11.11 -5.60
CA GLN A 89 27.74 -10.70 -5.58
C GLN A 89 27.88 -9.58 -4.56
N PRO A 90 28.64 -9.80 -3.46
CA PRO A 90 28.98 -8.73 -2.52
C PRO A 90 29.56 -7.52 -3.27
N SER A 91 29.15 -6.32 -2.87
CA SER A 91 29.70 -5.10 -3.46
C SER A 91 31.13 -4.84 -2.98
N LEU A 92 31.83 -3.92 -3.66
CA LEU A 92 33.12 -3.42 -3.16
C LEU A 92 32.97 -2.76 -1.78
N PHE A 93 31.86 -2.07 -1.55
CA PHE A 93 31.54 -1.48 -0.25
C PHE A 93 31.45 -2.55 0.85
N GLU A 94 30.76 -3.65 0.59
CA GLU A 94 30.67 -4.74 1.55
C GLU A 94 32.03 -5.41 1.77
N THR A 95 32.73 -5.80 0.70
CA THR A 95 33.98 -6.58 0.78
C THR A 95 35.16 -5.81 1.36
N GLN A 96 35.13 -4.47 1.33
CA GLN A 96 36.15 -3.62 1.94
C GLN A 96 35.87 -3.32 3.42
N ALA A 97 34.70 -3.67 3.94
CA ALA A 97 34.36 -3.42 5.33
C ALA A 97 35.11 -4.38 6.28
N PRO A 98 35.69 -3.90 7.40
CA PRO A 98 36.40 -4.75 8.36
C PRO A 98 35.60 -5.93 8.91
N GLN A 99 34.27 -5.76 9.00
CA GLN A 99 33.32 -6.74 9.51
C GLN A 99 32.79 -7.72 8.44
N PHE A 100 33.27 -7.63 7.19
CA PHE A 100 32.86 -8.55 6.13
C PHE A 100 33.22 -9.99 6.46
N ASP A 101 32.25 -10.89 6.30
CA ASP A 101 32.44 -12.32 6.55
C ASP A 101 31.76 -13.12 5.43
N LEU A 102 32.57 -13.90 4.71
CA LEU A 102 32.15 -14.72 3.57
C LEU A 102 31.09 -15.77 3.96
N ASN A 103 31.10 -16.27 5.20
CA ASN A 103 30.14 -17.26 5.67
C ASN A 103 28.82 -16.60 6.09
N LYS A 104 28.89 -15.38 6.64
CA LYS A 104 27.71 -14.64 7.10
C LYS A 104 26.97 -13.92 5.98
N THR A 105 27.68 -13.39 4.98
CA THR A 105 27.10 -12.58 3.89
C THR A 105 25.91 -13.25 3.18
N GLN A 106 25.90 -14.58 3.07
CA GLN A 106 24.81 -15.32 2.44
C GLN A 106 23.66 -15.67 3.41
N THR A 107 23.94 -15.80 4.70
CA THR A 107 23.05 -16.43 5.69
C THR A 107 22.44 -15.46 6.69
N HIS A 108 23.10 -14.33 6.93
CA HIS A 108 22.66 -13.33 7.89
C HIS A 108 22.10 -12.10 7.17
N GLY A 109 21.06 -11.52 7.74
CA GLY A 109 20.58 -10.21 7.33
C GLY A 109 21.61 -9.15 7.66
N LYS A 110 21.43 -7.95 7.11
CA LYS A 110 22.24 -6.78 7.46
C LYS A 110 21.36 -5.74 8.13
N ILE A 111 21.94 -4.97 9.03
CA ILE A 111 21.33 -3.78 9.61
C ILE A 111 22.25 -2.58 9.37
N PHE A 112 21.65 -1.49 8.92
CA PHE A 112 22.29 -0.21 8.69
C PHE A 112 21.64 0.82 9.61
N ILE A 113 22.47 1.59 10.31
CA ILE A 113 22.03 2.62 11.26
C ILE A 113 22.67 3.95 10.88
N LEU A 114 21.86 4.99 10.89
CA LEU A 114 22.28 6.38 10.77
C LEU A 114 21.70 7.18 11.95
N GLU A 115 22.59 7.75 12.77
CA GLU A 115 22.24 8.49 13.99
C GLU A 115 23.08 9.76 14.20
N LYS A 116 24.30 9.81 13.66
CA LYS A 116 25.27 10.87 13.93
C LYS A 116 26.24 11.02 12.75
N ASP A 117 26.85 12.19 12.65
CA ASP A 117 27.94 12.47 11.72
C ASP A 117 29.17 11.67 12.14
N LYS A 118 29.57 10.73 11.30
CA LYS A 118 30.74 9.86 11.50
C LYS A 118 31.89 10.27 10.58
N SER A 119 31.58 10.82 9.42
CA SER A 119 32.53 11.33 8.43
C SER A 119 33.29 12.56 8.96
N GLY A 120 32.67 13.32 9.87
CA GLY A 120 33.18 14.56 10.44
C GLY A 120 33.05 15.76 9.50
N ASP A 121 32.22 15.68 8.47
CA ASP A 121 32.02 16.75 7.48
C ASP A 121 30.96 17.79 7.91
N GLY A 122 30.33 17.57 9.06
CA GLY A 122 29.32 18.43 9.65
C GLY A 122 27.90 18.15 9.15
N LYS A 123 27.67 17.04 8.43
CA LYS A 123 26.36 16.59 7.96
C LYS A 123 26.12 15.14 8.37
N ILE A 124 24.85 14.78 8.49
CA ILE A 124 24.42 13.39 8.69
C ILE A 124 23.77 12.90 7.39
N ASP A 125 24.45 12.03 6.64
CA ASP A 125 23.94 11.52 5.37
C ASP A 125 24.27 10.04 5.08
N VAL A 126 24.21 9.65 3.80
CA VAL A 126 24.43 8.27 3.34
C VAL A 126 25.85 7.79 3.66
N GLU A 127 26.84 8.68 3.68
CA GLU A 127 28.25 8.34 3.92
C GLU A 127 28.51 7.97 5.39
N ASP A 128 27.61 8.35 6.30
CA ASP A 128 27.68 8.03 7.72
C ASP A 128 26.99 6.71 8.10
N LEU A 129 26.37 6.02 7.12
CA LEU A 129 25.66 4.76 7.38
C LEU A 129 26.61 3.68 7.91
N GLU A 130 26.36 3.22 9.13
CA GLU A 130 27.09 2.13 9.75
C GLU A 130 26.33 0.82 9.56
N TRP A 131 27.01 -0.22 9.06
CA TRP A 131 26.37 -1.52 8.86
C TRP A 131 27.03 -2.65 9.64
N LYS A 132 26.23 -3.62 10.05
CA LYS A 132 26.69 -4.89 10.65
C LYS A 132 25.76 -6.03 10.22
N TYR A 133 26.21 -7.27 10.41
CA TYR A 133 25.33 -8.42 10.31
C TYR A 133 24.33 -8.42 11.47
N LEU A 134 23.10 -8.82 11.17
CA LEU A 134 22.14 -9.30 12.15
C LEU A 134 22.57 -10.70 12.64
N GLU A 135 21.99 -11.19 13.73
CA GLU A 135 22.25 -12.54 14.23
C GLU A 135 21.46 -13.59 13.44
N GLY A 136 20.28 -13.21 12.96
CA GLY A 136 19.43 -14.01 12.09
C GLY A 136 19.48 -13.57 10.63
N ASP A 137 18.47 -14.02 9.88
CA ASP A 137 18.37 -13.80 8.44
C ASP A 137 17.68 -12.47 8.06
N GLY A 138 17.36 -11.62 9.03
CA GLY A 138 16.67 -10.36 8.82
C GLY A 138 15.17 -10.46 8.57
N ASP A 139 14.54 -11.62 8.83
CA ASP A 139 13.08 -11.71 8.81
C ASP A 139 12.44 -10.74 9.80
N PHE A 140 11.47 -9.94 9.33
CA PHE A 140 10.77 -8.99 10.18
C PHE A 140 10.06 -9.65 11.37
N ARG A 141 9.75 -10.95 11.26
CA ARG A 141 9.13 -11.75 12.32
C ARG A 141 10.12 -12.21 13.39
N SER A 142 11.43 -12.07 13.15
CA SER A 142 12.46 -12.40 14.12
C SER A 142 12.37 -11.49 15.36
N GLN A 143 12.86 -11.99 16.49
CA GLN A 143 12.91 -11.20 17.72
C GLN A 143 13.77 -9.94 17.54
N GLU A 144 14.95 -10.06 16.93
CA GLU A 144 15.86 -8.93 16.72
C GLU A 144 15.22 -7.81 15.87
N VAL A 145 14.50 -8.12 14.78
CA VAL A 145 13.83 -7.09 13.98
C VAL A 145 12.57 -6.56 14.66
N THR A 146 11.91 -7.39 15.47
CA THR A 146 10.77 -6.97 16.29
C THR A 146 11.19 -5.98 17.38
N GLU A 147 12.35 -6.17 18.01
CA GLU A 147 12.92 -5.19 18.95
C GLU A 147 13.24 -3.85 18.25
N LEU A 148 13.74 -3.89 17.00
CA LEU A 148 13.94 -2.69 16.18
C LEU A 148 12.61 -1.98 15.85
N ARG A 149 11.56 -2.75 15.55
CA ARG A 149 10.21 -2.16 15.38
C ARG A 149 9.80 -1.47 16.66
N ASP A 150 9.98 -2.11 17.79
CA ASP A 150 9.49 -1.61 19.07
C ASP A 150 10.18 -0.30 19.47
N GLU A 151 11.47 -0.11 19.13
CA GLU A 151 12.17 1.19 19.28
C GLU A 151 11.80 2.26 18.24
N SER A 152 11.25 1.87 17.08
CA SER A 152 10.92 2.80 15.99
C SER A 152 9.58 3.50 16.19
N ASP A 153 9.43 4.71 15.63
CA ASP A 153 8.15 5.42 15.56
C ASP A 153 7.39 5.08 14.27
N PHE A 154 8.11 4.98 13.16
CA PHE A 154 7.58 4.76 11.82
C PHE A 154 8.15 3.50 11.16
N ILE A 155 7.31 2.80 10.39
CA ILE A 155 7.73 1.74 9.47
C ILE A 155 7.36 2.12 8.04
N ILE A 156 8.36 2.29 7.18
CA ILE A 156 8.14 2.77 5.81
C ILE A 156 8.89 1.86 4.83
N THR A 157 8.20 1.10 3.99
CA THR A 157 8.85 0.12 3.09
C THR A 157 7.96 -0.40 1.96
N ASN A 158 8.54 -1.15 1.04
CA ASN A 158 7.84 -2.04 0.13
C ASN A 158 8.00 -3.51 0.60
N PRO A 159 7.12 -4.02 1.47
CA PRO A 159 7.25 -5.38 1.99
C PRO A 159 7.01 -6.42 0.89
N PRO A 160 7.55 -7.65 1.03
CA PRO A 160 7.24 -8.74 0.13
C PRO A 160 5.72 -8.91 -0.03
N PHE A 161 5.21 -8.83 -1.27
CA PHE A 161 3.77 -8.89 -1.52
C PHE A 161 3.14 -10.22 -1.09
N SER A 162 3.94 -11.28 -1.00
CA SER A 162 3.54 -12.58 -0.48
C SER A 162 3.27 -12.56 1.03
N LEU A 163 3.96 -11.71 1.78
CA LEU A 163 3.89 -11.59 3.24
C LEU A 163 3.08 -10.36 3.71
N PHE A 164 2.50 -9.58 2.79
CA PHE A 164 1.82 -8.31 3.11
C PHE A 164 0.81 -8.40 4.26
N ARG A 165 0.03 -9.49 4.37
CA ARG A 165 -0.95 -9.67 5.45
C ARG A 165 -0.28 -9.84 6.81
N GLU A 166 0.73 -10.71 6.88
CA GLU A 166 1.51 -10.94 8.10
C GLU A 166 2.28 -9.68 8.50
N PHE A 167 2.85 -8.99 7.51
CA PHE A 167 3.57 -7.74 7.70
C PHE A 167 2.67 -6.63 8.25
N LEU A 168 1.47 -6.45 7.67
CA LEU A 168 0.52 -5.45 8.15
C LEU A 168 0.07 -5.77 9.59
N ALA A 169 -0.21 -7.03 9.91
CA ALA A 169 -0.55 -7.43 11.28
C ALA A 169 0.58 -7.09 12.26
N TRP A 170 1.83 -7.42 11.90
CA TRP A 170 3.02 -7.14 12.70
C TRP A 170 3.22 -5.64 12.99
N ILE A 171 2.88 -4.75 12.06
CA ILE A 171 2.93 -3.29 12.27
C ILE A 171 1.79 -2.83 13.19
N ILE A 172 0.56 -3.29 12.91
CA ILE A 172 -0.65 -2.85 13.61
C ILE A 172 -0.63 -3.27 15.08
N ASP A 173 -0.14 -4.49 15.38
CA ASP A 173 -0.02 -4.99 16.75
C ASP A 173 0.87 -4.09 17.62
N ALA A 174 1.90 -3.47 17.03
CA ALA A 174 2.79 -2.54 17.71
C ALA A 174 2.36 -1.07 17.60
N ARG A 175 1.20 -0.79 17.00
CA ARG A 175 0.61 0.56 16.84
C ARG A 175 1.55 1.58 16.20
N LYS A 176 2.38 1.14 15.25
CA LYS A 176 3.35 2.02 14.60
C LYS A 176 2.65 2.92 13.57
N GLN A 177 3.24 4.08 13.34
CA GLN A 177 2.93 4.86 12.15
C GLN A 177 3.58 4.18 10.94
N PHE A 178 2.95 4.15 9.78
CA PHE A 178 3.52 3.42 8.64
C PHE A 178 3.08 3.95 7.30
N ALA A 179 3.91 3.71 6.28
CA ALA A 179 3.56 3.84 4.88
C ALA A 179 4.16 2.66 4.10
N VAL A 180 3.31 1.77 3.61
CA VAL A 180 3.74 0.52 2.98
C VAL A 180 3.12 0.33 1.61
N ILE A 181 3.89 -0.22 0.68
CA ILE A 181 3.38 -0.53 -0.66
C ILE A 181 2.68 -1.89 -0.65
N GLY A 182 1.49 -1.95 -1.24
CA GLY A 182 0.71 -3.18 -1.31
C GLY A 182 -0.10 -3.29 -2.59
N ASN A 183 -0.66 -4.47 -2.82
CA ASN A 183 -1.60 -4.66 -3.91
C ASN A 183 -3.00 -4.17 -3.51
N MET A 184 -3.70 -3.45 -4.40
CA MET A 184 -5.04 -2.93 -4.18
C MET A 184 -6.07 -3.98 -3.77
N ASN A 185 -5.88 -5.26 -4.12
CA ASN A 185 -6.76 -6.33 -3.66
C ASN A 185 -6.79 -6.44 -2.13
N ALA A 186 -5.73 -5.99 -1.44
CA ALA A 186 -5.64 -6.01 0.01
C ALA A 186 -6.71 -5.16 0.70
N ILE A 187 -7.23 -4.12 0.02
CA ILE A 187 -8.33 -3.28 0.52
C ILE A 187 -9.51 -4.13 1.02
N THR A 188 -9.83 -5.21 0.30
CA THR A 188 -11.02 -6.03 0.57
C THR A 188 -10.78 -7.18 1.55
N TYR A 189 -9.53 -7.34 2.03
CA TYR A 189 -9.18 -8.41 2.95
C TYR A 189 -9.91 -8.24 4.29
N LYS A 190 -10.21 -9.36 4.95
CA LYS A 190 -10.98 -9.40 6.19
C LYS A 190 -10.28 -8.62 7.31
N GLU A 191 -8.96 -8.60 7.29
CA GLU A 191 -8.10 -7.97 8.28
C GLU A 191 -7.85 -6.48 7.96
N THR A 192 -7.82 -6.10 6.67
CA THR A 192 -7.49 -4.73 6.23
C THR A 192 -8.72 -3.83 6.11
N PHE A 193 -9.84 -4.34 5.59
CA PHE A 193 -11.04 -3.52 5.37
C PHE A 193 -11.60 -2.90 6.66
N PRO A 194 -11.66 -3.61 7.80
CA PRO A 194 -12.12 -3.01 9.06
C PRO A 194 -11.27 -1.82 9.50
N LEU A 195 -9.93 -1.87 9.32
CA LEU A 195 -9.04 -0.76 9.63
C LEU A 195 -9.37 0.46 8.76
N ILE A 196 -9.64 0.25 7.47
CA ILE A 196 -10.07 1.32 6.54
C ILE A 196 -11.40 1.92 6.99
N LYS A 197 -12.38 1.06 7.27
CA LYS A 197 -13.72 1.47 7.69
C LYS A 197 -13.67 2.28 8.99
N ASN A 198 -12.81 1.92 9.93
CA ASN A 198 -12.68 2.56 11.24
C ASN A 198 -11.73 3.77 11.23
N ASN A 199 -11.20 4.17 10.06
CA ASN A 199 -10.23 5.27 9.93
C ASN A 199 -8.92 5.03 10.70
N GLU A 200 -8.50 3.77 10.83
CA GLU A 200 -7.21 3.37 11.43
C GLU A 200 -6.13 3.11 10.36
N LEU A 201 -6.57 2.97 9.09
CA LEU A 201 -5.73 2.77 7.91
C LEU A 201 -6.39 3.48 6.72
N TRP A 202 -5.62 4.04 5.81
CA TRP A 202 -6.10 4.58 4.54
C TRP A 202 -5.11 4.33 3.40
N LEU A 203 -5.54 4.71 2.20
CA LEU A 203 -4.67 4.69 1.03
C LEU A 203 -3.80 5.93 1.04
N GLY A 204 -2.55 5.79 0.63
CA GLY A 204 -1.63 6.91 0.52
C GLY A 204 -2.05 7.94 -0.53
N ALA A 205 -1.35 9.06 -0.55
CA ALA A 205 -1.69 10.21 -1.37
C ALA A 205 -1.48 9.98 -2.87
N SER A 206 -0.55 9.09 -3.24
CA SER A 206 -0.12 8.87 -4.62
C SER A 206 -0.48 7.49 -5.19
N ASN A 207 -0.34 7.37 -6.52
CA ASN A 207 -0.25 6.12 -7.28
C ASN A 207 -1.43 5.14 -7.21
N PHE A 208 -2.62 5.62 -6.87
CA PHE A 208 -3.81 4.76 -6.93
C PHE A 208 -4.17 4.36 -8.37
N ASN A 209 -4.23 3.05 -8.62
CA ASN A 209 -4.70 2.44 -9.88
C ASN A 209 -3.93 2.85 -11.16
N GLN A 210 -2.79 3.53 -11.03
CA GLN A 210 -1.90 3.90 -12.15
C GLN A 210 -0.83 2.85 -12.42
N GLY A 211 -0.62 1.92 -11.48
CA GLY A 211 0.48 0.95 -11.53
C GLY A 211 1.83 1.62 -11.27
N MET A 212 2.72 0.94 -10.56
CA MET A 212 4.05 1.45 -10.24
C MET A 212 5.10 0.69 -11.05
N TYR A 213 6.11 1.41 -11.52
CA TYR A 213 7.26 0.82 -12.19
C TYR A 213 8.33 0.49 -11.16
N PHE A 214 8.82 -0.73 -11.18
CA PHE A 214 9.86 -1.18 -10.27
C PHE A 214 11.09 -1.58 -11.07
N ARG A 215 12.28 -1.27 -10.54
CA ARG A 215 13.52 -1.81 -11.12
C ARG A 215 13.54 -3.31 -10.92
N VAL A 216 13.97 -4.02 -11.94
CA VAL A 216 14.11 -5.48 -11.95
C VAL A 216 15.55 -5.91 -12.29
N PRO A 217 15.96 -7.12 -11.87
CA PRO A 217 17.26 -7.69 -12.23
C PRO A 217 17.51 -7.73 -13.75
N ARG A 218 18.79 -7.70 -14.15
CA ARG A 218 19.19 -7.68 -15.57
C ARG A 218 18.69 -8.91 -16.33
N ASP A 219 18.65 -10.07 -15.69
CA ASP A 219 18.18 -11.35 -16.21
C ASP A 219 16.65 -11.53 -16.13
N PHE A 220 15.90 -10.52 -15.65
CA PHE A 220 14.45 -10.63 -15.52
C PHE A 220 13.75 -10.95 -16.85
N VAL A 221 12.91 -11.99 -16.86
CA VAL A 221 12.19 -12.43 -18.05
C VAL A 221 10.79 -11.82 -18.08
N TYR A 222 10.51 -10.99 -19.08
CA TYR A 222 9.16 -10.45 -19.30
C TYR A 222 8.25 -11.50 -19.91
N ALA A 223 6.99 -11.54 -19.47
CA ALA A 223 5.96 -12.32 -20.15
C ALA A 223 5.76 -11.81 -21.59
N ASN A 224 5.49 -12.71 -22.54
CA ASN A 224 5.23 -12.35 -23.95
C ASN A 224 4.07 -11.35 -24.12
N THR A 225 3.15 -11.30 -23.15
CA THR A 225 2.00 -10.40 -23.12
C THR A 225 2.29 -9.03 -22.50
N TYR A 226 3.53 -8.78 -22.03
CA TYR A 226 3.92 -7.52 -21.39
C TYR A 226 4.07 -6.39 -22.42
N LYS A 227 3.18 -5.39 -22.32
CA LYS A 227 3.03 -4.26 -23.25
C LYS A 227 3.50 -2.92 -22.70
N PHE A 228 4.02 -2.89 -21.47
CA PHE A 228 4.50 -1.65 -20.86
C PHE A 228 5.98 -1.45 -21.15
N GLU A 229 6.46 -0.25 -20.85
CA GLU A 229 7.87 0.09 -20.92
C GLU A 229 8.72 -0.89 -20.09
N ARG A 230 9.89 -1.27 -20.64
CA ARG A 230 10.80 -2.27 -20.08
C ARG A 230 12.10 -1.68 -19.56
N GLU A 231 12.33 -0.39 -19.84
CA GLU A 231 13.53 0.33 -19.45
C GLU A 231 13.19 1.81 -19.24
N GLN A 232 13.71 2.40 -18.15
CA GLN A 232 13.62 3.83 -17.87
C GLN A 232 15.02 4.30 -17.44
N ASN A 233 15.55 5.34 -18.09
CA ASN A 233 16.88 5.89 -17.79
C ASN A 233 18.00 4.84 -17.81
N GLY A 234 17.99 3.89 -18.75
CA GLY A 234 18.98 2.82 -18.83
C GLY A 234 18.81 1.70 -17.78
N ILE A 235 17.76 1.77 -16.96
CA ILE A 235 17.46 0.77 -15.92
C ILE A 235 16.26 -0.06 -16.36
N LYS A 236 16.41 -1.39 -16.33
CA LYS A 236 15.34 -2.34 -16.65
C LYS A 236 14.22 -2.25 -15.61
N VAL A 237 12.97 -2.08 -16.06
CA VAL A 237 11.79 -1.87 -15.20
C VAL A 237 10.57 -2.72 -15.57
N ASN A 238 9.80 -3.10 -14.56
CA ASN A 238 8.53 -3.80 -14.70
C ASN A 238 7.39 -3.01 -14.03
N ARG A 239 6.30 -2.75 -14.76
CA ARG A 239 5.09 -2.13 -14.24
C ARG A 239 4.22 -3.19 -13.57
N VAL A 240 3.94 -3.01 -12.29
CA VAL A 240 2.99 -3.84 -11.55
C VAL A 240 1.66 -3.09 -11.43
N PRO A 241 0.58 -3.57 -12.07
CA PRO A 241 -0.73 -2.93 -11.99
C PRO A 241 -1.37 -3.15 -10.62
N GLY A 242 -2.25 -2.22 -10.22
CA GLY A 242 -3.01 -2.34 -8.99
C GLY A 242 -2.14 -2.36 -7.74
N VAL A 243 -1.09 -1.56 -7.71
CA VAL A 243 -0.25 -1.29 -6.53
C VAL A 243 -0.57 0.10 -6.02
N CYS A 244 -0.62 0.27 -4.71
CA CYS A 244 -0.83 1.55 -4.04
C CYS A 244 -0.17 1.55 -2.65
N TRP A 245 -0.06 2.74 -2.07
CA TRP A 245 0.36 2.91 -0.68
C TRP A 245 -0.81 2.63 0.27
N PHE A 246 -0.49 1.98 1.40
CA PHE A 246 -1.34 1.83 2.57
C PHE A 246 -0.63 2.52 3.74
N THR A 247 -1.35 3.34 4.48
CA THR A 247 -0.74 4.17 5.52
C THR A 247 -1.75 4.50 6.62
N ASN A 248 -1.24 4.92 7.78
CA ASN A 248 -2.00 5.62 8.81
C ASN A 248 -1.40 7.00 9.14
N ILE A 249 -0.58 7.54 8.22
CA ILE A 249 0.02 8.87 8.29
C ILE A 249 -0.88 9.84 7.53
N GLU A 250 -1.21 10.96 8.16
CA GLU A 250 -2.15 11.92 7.58
C GLU A 250 -1.58 12.63 6.35
N HIS A 251 -2.44 12.90 5.36
CA HIS A 251 -2.09 13.64 4.16
C HIS A 251 -3.27 14.49 3.68
N GLY A 252 -2.99 15.64 3.07
CA GLY A 252 -4.02 16.62 2.70
C GLY A 252 -5.12 16.06 1.79
N ARG A 253 -4.76 15.15 0.87
CA ARG A 253 -5.74 14.53 -0.06
C ARG A 253 -6.86 13.76 0.65
N ARG A 254 -6.62 13.24 1.85
CA ARG A 254 -7.62 12.54 2.66
C ARG A 254 -8.71 13.49 3.16
N HIS A 255 -8.40 14.77 3.33
CA HIS A 255 -9.33 15.77 3.83
C HIS A 255 -9.86 16.69 2.71
N GLN A 256 -9.85 16.21 1.46
CA GLN A 256 -10.41 16.93 0.32
C GLN A 256 -11.81 16.40 -0.01
N PRO A 257 -12.88 17.14 0.33
CA PRO A 257 -14.22 16.76 -0.05
C PRO A 257 -14.37 16.72 -1.57
N LEU A 258 -15.12 15.74 -2.07
CA LEU A 258 -15.53 15.68 -3.45
C LEU A 258 -16.51 16.82 -3.77
N PRO A 259 -16.32 17.56 -4.87
CA PRO A 259 -17.37 18.41 -5.41
C PRO A 259 -18.47 17.52 -6.01
N LEU A 260 -19.68 17.60 -5.46
CA LEU A 260 -20.81 16.76 -5.84
C LEU A 260 -21.91 17.60 -6.51
N MET A 261 -22.57 17.01 -7.51
CA MET A 261 -23.76 17.59 -8.15
C MET A 261 -25.03 17.02 -7.51
N THR A 262 -26.18 17.67 -7.69
CA THR A 262 -27.47 17.08 -7.31
C THR A 262 -27.78 15.84 -8.15
N MET A 263 -28.72 15.01 -7.72
CA MET A 263 -29.17 13.85 -8.49
C MET A 263 -29.72 14.28 -9.85
N ALA A 264 -30.52 15.34 -9.88
CA ALA A 264 -31.08 15.90 -11.12
C ALA A 264 -29.97 16.38 -12.09
N ASP A 265 -28.95 17.06 -11.55
CA ASP A 265 -27.84 17.56 -12.34
C ASP A 265 -26.95 16.42 -12.85
N ASN A 266 -26.71 15.39 -12.04
CA ASN A 266 -26.02 14.18 -12.49
C ASN A 266 -26.75 13.52 -13.68
N ILE A 267 -28.07 13.37 -13.59
CA ILE A 267 -28.89 12.81 -14.67
C ILE A 267 -28.80 13.68 -15.93
N LYS A 268 -28.78 15.01 -15.78
CA LYS A 268 -28.76 15.93 -16.92
C LYS A 268 -27.38 16.06 -17.59
N PHE A 269 -26.32 16.18 -16.78
CA PHE A 269 -25.00 16.64 -17.23
C PHE A 269 -23.90 15.58 -17.16
N SER A 270 -24.12 14.42 -16.56
CA SER A 270 -23.08 13.40 -16.44
C SER A 270 -22.49 13.02 -17.80
N LYS A 271 -21.17 12.88 -17.85
CA LYS A 271 -20.44 12.34 -19.02
C LYS A 271 -20.68 10.83 -19.21
N HIS A 272 -21.19 10.14 -18.19
CA HIS A 272 -21.37 8.70 -18.20
C HIS A 272 -22.72 8.31 -18.78
N LYS A 273 -22.74 7.57 -19.90
CA LYS A 273 -23.97 7.05 -20.53
C LYS A 273 -24.81 6.13 -19.62
N GLY A 274 -24.21 5.64 -18.53
CA GLY A 274 -24.89 4.85 -17.51
C GLY A 274 -25.76 5.69 -16.56
N ILE A 275 -25.50 7.00 -16.46
CA ILE A 275 -26.19 7.94 -15.56
C ILE A 275 -26.98 8.99 -16.36
N LYS A 276 -26.41 9.50 -17.46
CA LYS A 276 -27.06 10.54 -18.25
C LYS A 276 -28.42 10.10 -18.77
N GLY A 277 -29.47 10.85 -18.41
CA GLY A 277 -30.87 10.59 -18.77
C GLY A 277 -31.47 9.35 -18.12
N LYS A 278 -30.85 8.79 -17.08
CA LYS A 278 -31.30 7.55 -16.41
C LYS A 278 -31.41 7.74 -14.91
N GLU A 279 -32.47 7.19 -14.35
CA GLU A 279 -32.65 7.15 -12.90
C GLU A 279 -31.62 6.24 -12.21
N TYR A 280 -31.22 6.63 -11.00
CA TYR A 280 -30.37 5.83 -10.15
C TYR A 280 -31.06 4.51 -9.79
N GLN A 281 -30.33 3.41 -9.92
CA GLN A 281 -30.87 2.09 -9.65
C GLN A 281 -30.76 1.77 -8.16
N ARG A 282 -31.77 1.08 -7.61
CA ARG A 282 -31.73 0.52 -6.26
C ARG A 282 -31.22 -0.92 -6.30
N TYR A 283 -30.63 -1.37 -5.20
CA TYR A 283 -30.30 -2.78 -5.06
C TYR A 283 -31.53 -3.60 -4.64
N ASP A 284 -31.58 -4.84 -5.11
CA ASP A 284 -32.63 -5.79 -4.76
C ASP A 284 -32.40 -6.38 -3.35
N ASN A 285 -31.14 -6.41 -2.92
CA ASN A 285 -30.70 -7.10 -1.70
C ASN A 285 -30.07 -6.21 -0.62
N TYR A 286 -30.09 -4.89 -0.82
CA TYR A 286 -29.61 -3.89 0.13
C TYR A 286 -30.50 -2.64 0.06
N ASN A 287 -30.73 -1.97 1.18
CA ASN A 287 -31.38 -0.65 1.18
C ASN A 287 -30.38 0.46 0.82
N ALA A 288 -29.94 0.45 -0.44
CA ALA A 288 -28.99 1.40 -1.00
C ALA A 288 -29.17 1.57 -2.51
N ILE A 289 -28.63 2.66 -3.06
CA ILE A 289 -28.58 2.89 -4.51
C ILE A 289 -27.22 2.52 -5.09
N GLU A 290 -27.21 2.08 -6.34
CA GLU A 290 -26.01 1.83 -7.14
C GLU A 290 -25.43 3.15 -7.65
N ILE A 291 -24.18 3.41 -7.28
CA ILE A 291 -23.38 4.49 -7.82
C ILE A 291 -22.24 3.87 -8.66
N PRO A 292 -22.40 3.78 -9.99
CA PRO A 292 -21.42 3.13 -10.84
C PRO A 292 -20.11 3.92 -10.97
N PHE A 293 -20.13 5.23 -10.74
CA PHE A 293 -18.96 6.12 -10.87
C PHE A 293 -18.86 7.10 -9.69
N THR A 294 -17.65 7.29 -9.16
CA THR A 294 -17.41 8.19 -8.01
C THR A 294 -17.86 9.64 -8.25
N ASP A 295 -17.71 10.15 -9.47
CA ASP A 295 -18.15 11.50 -9.85
C ASP A 295 -19.67 11.59 -10.13
N SER A 296 -20.43 10.50 -9.91
CA SER A 296 -21.89 10.48 -9.94
C SER A 296 -22.52 10.31 -8.56
N ILE A 297 -21.76 10.51 -7.48
CA ILE A 297 -22.33 10.55 -6.13
C ILE A 297 -23.21 11.82 -6.04
N PRO A 298 -24.51 11.70 -5.72
CA PRO A 298 -25.40 12.85 -5.55
C PRO A 298 -25.17 13.57 -4.21
N SER A 299 -25.19 14.90 -4.24
CA SER A 299 -25.07 15.77 -3.06
C SER A 299 -26.32 15.81 -2.18
N ASP A 300 -27.49 15.48 -2.74
CA ASP A 300 -28.83 15.63 -2.18
C ASP A 300 -29.48 14.29 -1.78
N TYR A 301 -28.71 13.19 -1.77
CA TYR A 301 -29.18 11.88 -1.33
C TYR A 301 -28.63 11.52 0.06
N GLU A 302 -29.53 11.34 1.01
CA GLU A 302 -29.20 11.05 2.42
C GLU A 302 -29.12 9.54 2.75
N GLY A 303 -29.49 8.69 1.79
CA GLY A 303 -29.48 7.24 1.96
C GLY A 303 -28.11 6.60 1.78
N ILE A 304 -28.07 5.28 1.90
CA ILE A 304 -26.84 4.50 1.69
C ILE A 304 -26.59 4.34 0.18
N MET A 305 -25.32 4.43 -0.20
CA MET A 305 -24.87 4.39 -1.59
C MET A 305 -23.79 3.32 -1.75
N GLY A 306 -23.90 2.48 -2.77
CA GLY A 306 -22.85 1.56 -3.14
C GLY A 306 -21.97 2.17 -4.24
N VAL A 307 -20.74 2.53 -3.88
CA VAL A 307 -19.75 3.14 -4.77
C VAL A 307 -18.69 2.12 -5.22
N PRO A 308 -17.94 2.36 -6.30
CA PRO A 308 -16.83 1.48 -6.69
C PRO A 308 -15.71 1.49 -5.63
N ILE A 309 -14.93 0.43 -5.51
CA ILE A 309 -13.74 0.38 -4.61
C ILE A 309 -12.76 1.52 -4.90
N SER A 310 -12.68 1.98 -6.16
CA SER A 310 -11.87 3.13 -6.55
C SER A 310 -12.26 4.45 -5.89
N PHE A 311 -13.42 4.52 -5.23
CA PHE A 311 -13.81 5.65 -4.41
C PHE A 311 -12.84 5.92 -3.25
N LEU A 312 -12.19 4.88 -2.70
CA LEU A 312 -11.30 5.04 -1.52
C LEU A 312 -10.11 5.96 -1.77
N ASP A 313 -9.68 6.12 -3.01
CA ASP A 313 -8.66 7.10 -3.44
C ASP A 313 -9.10 8.57 -3.30
N LYS A 314 -10.40 8.79 -3.12
CA LYS A 314 -11.02 10.10 -2.93
C LYS A 314 -11.91 10.13 -1.69
N TYR A 315 -11.74 9.16 -0.80
CA TYR A 315 -12.53 9.09 0.41
C TYR A 315 -12.08 10.17 1.38
N CYS A 316 -13.04 11.02 1.76
CA CYS A 316 -12.88 12.03 2.79
C CYS A 316 -13.73 11.65 4.01
N PRO A 317 -13.12 11.37 5.18
CA PRO A 317 -13.83 10.89 6.36
C PRO A 317 -14.78 11.95 6.97
N GLU A 318 -14.55 13.23 6.69
CA GLU A 318 -15.42 14.34 7.07
C GLU A 318 -16.69 14.38 6.20
N GLN A 319 -16.60 13.95 4.93
CA GLN A 319 -17.72 13.98 3.99
C GLN A 319 -18.55 12.69 3.99
N PHE A 320 -17.92 11.54 4.23
CA PHE A 320 -18.56 10.24 4.14
C PHE A 320 -18.23 9.33 5.33
N GLU A 321 -19.19 8.45 5.63
CA GLU A 321 -19.02 7.30 6.51
C GLU A 321 -18.95 6.03 5.65
N ILE A 322 -17.94 5.19 5.87
CA ILE A 322 -17.90 3.84 5.31
C ILE A 322 -18.70 2.91 6.23
N ILE A 323 -19.74 2.28 5.68
CA ILE A 323 -20.59 1.35 6.43
C ILE A 323 -20.03 -0.06 6.34
N TRP A 324 -19.84 -0.57 5.12
CA TRP A 324 -19.27 -1.90 4.87
C TRP A 324 -18.85 -2.10 3.41
N GLN A 325 -18.28 -3.26 3.06
CA GLN A 325 -18.07 -3.70 1.68
C GLN A 325 -19.09 -4.76 1.26
N ALA A 326 -19.55 -4.71 0.01
CA ALA A 326 -20.40 -5.71 -0.63
C ALA A 326 -19.58 -6.46 -1.71
N SER A 327 -18.75 -7.42 -1.28
CA SER A 327 -17.70 -8.05 -2.11
C SER A 327 -17.73 -9.59 -2.10
N GLY A 328 -18.86 -10.19 -1.74
CA GLY A 328 -19.09 -11.64 -1.85
C GLY A 328 -18.66 -12.46 -0.62
N ASN A 329 -17.98 -11.87 0.35
CA ASN A 329 -17.84 -12.48 1.69
C ASN A 329 -18.71 -11.79 2.75
N THR A 330 -19.40 -10.72 2.38
CA THR A 330 -20.11 -9.81 3.27
C THR A 330 -21.05 -10.52 4.23
N ARG A 331 -21.76 -11.55 3.76
CA ARG A 331 -22.67 -12.35 4.59
C ARG A 331 -21.95 -13.04 5.76
N ALA A 332 -20.71 -13.46 5.56
CA ALA A 332 -19.91 -14.15 6.56
C ALA A 332 -19.00 -13.21 7.37
N SER A 333 -18.67 -12.04 6.83
CA SER A 333 -17.71 -11.11 7.44
C SER A 333 -18.37 -9.93 8.16
N ALA A 334 -19.58 -9.52 7.76
CA ALA A 334 -20.27 -8.38 8.35
C ALA A 334 -20.90 -8.76 9.70
N PRO A 335 -20.76 -7.92 10.73
CA PRO A 335 -21.54 -8.04 11.96
C PRO A 335 -23.05 -7.93 11.72
N ASP A 336 -23.86 -8.61 12.54
CA ASP A 336 -25.33 -8.64 12.39
C ASP A 336 -25.98 -7.26 12.42
N ASN A 337 -25.47 -6.34 13.26
CA ASN A 337 -25.96 -4.97 13.32
C ASN A 337 -25.71 -4.19 12.02
N ILE A 338 -24.61 -4.47 11.32
CA ILE A 338 -24.31 -3.89 10.01
C ILE A 338 -25.27 -4.45 8.95
N LEU A 339 -25.50 -5.77 8.92
CA LEU A 339 -26.46 -6.37 7.98
C LEU A 339 -27.88 -5.84 8.19
N LYS A 340 -28.31 -5.66 9.45
CA LYS A 340 -29.59 -5.03 9.80
C LYS A 340 -29.66 -3.57 9.34
N ARG A 341 -28.61 -2.78 9.59
CA ARG A 341 -28.52 -1.37 9.14
C ARG A 341 -28.62 -1.25 7.63
N LEU A 342 -28.06 -2.20 6.90
CA LEU A 342 -28.08 -2.26 5.43
C LEU A 342 -29.38 -2.85 4.88
N SER A 343 -30.27 -3.35 5.73
CA SER A 343 -31.45 -4.15 5.37
C SER A 343 -31.10 -5.24 4.35
N TYR A 344 -29.96 -5.93 4.60
CA TYR A 344 -29.48 -6.95 3.69
C TYR A 344 -30.43 -8.15 3.66
N SER A 345 -30.78 -8.59 2.45
CA SER A 345 -31.55 -9.82 2.23
C SER A 345 -30.74 -10.78 1.38
N VAL A 346 -30.84 -12.07 1.67
CA VAL A 346 -30.11 -13.09 0.91
C VAL A 346 -30.70 -13.19 -0.50
N HIS A 347 -29.84 -13.07 -1.51
CA HIS A 347 -30.22 -13.31 -2.91
C HIS A 347 -29.42 -14.48 -3.47
N LYS A 348 -30.07 -15.36 -4.25
CA LYS A 348 -29.45 -16.59 -4.79
C LYS A 348 -28.15 -16.33 -5.58
N ASP A 349 -28.09 -15.19 -6.28
CA ASP A 349 -26.98 -14.82 -7.17
C ASP A 349 -25.92 -13.91 -6.51
N ASP A 350 -26.10 -13.51 -5.25
CA ASP A 350 -25.21 -12.54 -4.58
C ASP A 350 -23.82 -13.10 -4.26
N ARG A 351 -23.65 -14.42 -4.34
CA ARG A 351 -22.44 -15.16 -3.95
C ARG A 351 -21.85 -14.68 -2.62
N GLY A 352 -22.67 -14.64 -1.58
CA GLY A 352 -22.21 -14.30 -0.21
C GLY A 352 -22.21 -12.80 0.09
N GLY A 353 -22.97 -12.01 -0.69
CA GLY A 353 -23.30 -10.63 -0.35
C GLY A 353 -22.76 -9.56 -1.29
N CYS A 354 -22.43 -9.87 -2.56
CA CYS A 354 -22.36 -8.83 -3.58
C CYS A 354 -23.73 -8.16 -3.79
N THR A 355 -23.74 -6.93 -4.30
CA THR A 355 -25.02 -6.25 -4.59
C THR A 355 -25.66 -6.79 -5.86
N ILE A 356 -26.99 -6.75 -5.91
CA ILE A 356 -27.83 -7.17 -7.04
C ILE A 356 -28.64 -5.98 -7.53
N VAL A 357 -28.65 -5.75 -8.84
CA VAL A 357 -29.55 -4.78 -9.50
C VAL A 357 -30.34 -5.53 -10.55
N LYS A 358 -31.68 -5.51 -10.47
CA LYS A 358 -32.56 -6.14 -11.47
C LYS A 358 -32.22 -7.62 -11.71
N GLY A 359 -31.99 -8.36 -10.63
CA GLY A 359 -31.61 -9.78 -10.63
C GLY A 359 -30.19 -10.07 -11.10
N LYS A 360 -29.38 -9.05 -11.41
CA LYS A 360 -28.01 -9.22 -11.89
C LYS A 360 -27.00 -8.75 -10.85
N ARG A 361 -26.01 -9.61 -10.59
CA ARG A 361 -24.91 -9.27 -9.69
C ARG A 361 -24.05 -8.15 -10.26
N THR A 362 -23.68 -7.19 -9.43
CA THR A 362 -22.73 -6.13 -9.78
C THR A 362 -21.30 -6.50 -9.37
N TYR A 363 -20.34 -5.61 -9.64
CA TYR A 363 -18.97 -5.73 -9.10
C TYR A 363 -18.95 -5.43 -7.59
N GLY A 364 -17.83 -5.70 -6.91
CA GLY A 364 -17.69 -5.35 -5.51
C GLY A 364 -17.91 -3.85 -5.27
N ARG A 365 -18.75 -3.52 -4.28
CA ARG A 365 -19.10 -2.13 -3.92
C ARG A 365 -18.64 -1.81 -2.49
N ILE A 366 -18.32 -0.55 -2.23
CA ILE A 366 -18.21 0.00 -0.88
C ILE A 366 -19.52 0.70 -0.56
N LEU A 367 -20.15 0.33 0.54
CA LEU A 367 -21.39 0.94 1.00
C LEU A 367 -21.04 2.12 1.90
N ILE A 368 -21.39 3.32 1.47
CA ILE A 368 -21.11 4.58 2.15
C ILE A 368 -22.40 5.34 2.46
N LYS A 369 -22.32 6.26 3.41
CA LYS A 369 -23.35 7.27 3.68
C LYS A 369 -22.68 8.64 3.76
N LYS A 370 -23.31 9.68 3.24
CA LYS A 370 -22.87 11.07 3.46
C LYS A 370 -23.04 11.44 4.95
N ARG A 371 -22.12 12.23 5.50
CA ARG A 371 -22.21 12.74 6.87
C ARG A 371 -23.07 13.99 6.97
#